data_AF-A0A9P7FAI1-F1
#
_entry.id   AF-A0A9P7FAI1-F1
#
_cell.length_a   1.000
_cell.length_b   1.000
_cell.length_c   1.000
_cell.angle_alpha   90.00
_cell.angle_beta   90.00
_cell.angle_gamma   90.00
#
_symmetry.space_group_name_H-M   'P 1'
#
loop_
_entity.id
_entity.type
_entity.pdbx_description
1 polymer ?
#
loop_
_entity_poly.entity_id
_entity_poly.type
_entity_poly.pdbx_seq_one_letter_code
_entity_poly.pdbx_strand_id
1 'polypeptide(L)' 'MNCHLTPNFHFASHVLKYINIYGPAYTWWVISYERAISILSKTNHNRHRGGKVEGTFMRA' A
#
# COMPACT_ATOMS: atom_id res chain seq x y z
N MET A 1 7.81 23.36 0.32
CA MET A 1 6.91 22.47 -0.42
C MET A 1 5.48 22.89 -0.07
N ASN A 2 4.91 23.81 -0.85
CA ASN A 2 3.51 24.28 -0.69
C ASN A 2 2.56 23.24 -1.32
N CYS A 3 2.50 22.05 -0.75
CA CYS A 3 1.49 21.08 -1.14
C CYS A 3 0.26 21.33 -0.27
N HIS A 4 -0.76 21.96 -0.85
CA HIS A 4 -2.08 22.02 -0.23
C HIS A 4 -2.66 20.60 -0.32
N LEU A 5 -2.25 19.72 0.60
CA LEU A 5 -2.73 18.35 0.73
C LEU A 5 -4.18 18.40 1.24
N THR A 6 -5.05 18.94 0.40
CA THR A 6 -6.48 18.89 0.60
C THR A 6 -6.87 17.47 0.29
N PRO A 7 -7.42 16.71 1.24
CA PRO A 7 -7.91 15.39 0.93
C PRO A 7 -8.90 15.51 -0.23
N ASN A 8 -8.78 14.63 -1.23
CA ASN A 8 -9.74 14.63 -2.31
C ASN A 8 -11.16 14.44 -1.73
N PHE A 9 -12.18 15.00 -2.39
CA PHE A 9 -13.54 15.00 -1.88
C PHE A 9 -14.02 13.58 -1.51
N HIS A 10 -13.68 12.60 -2.33
CA HIS A 10 -13.97 11.18 -2.09
C HIS A 10 -13.39 10.67 -0.76
N PHE A 11 -12.12 10.97 -0.48
CA PHE A 11 -11.45 10.59 0.76
C PHE A 11 -12.12 11.25 1.97
N ALA A 12 -12.43 12.54 1.89
CA ALA A 12 -13.11 13.26 2.96
C ALA A 12 -14.51 12.69 3.25
N SER A 13 -15.25 12.25 2.23
CA SER A 13 -16.58 11.65 2.39
C SER A 13 -16.55 10.27 3.06
N HIS A 14 -15.47 9.50 2.91
CA HIS A 14 -15.43 8.09 3.32
C HIS A 14 -14.55 7.80 4.54
N VAL A 15 -13.48 8.56 4.75
CA VAL A 15 -12.45 8.22 5.74
C VAL A 15 -13.02 8.11 7.16
N LEU A 16 -13.92 9.02 7.55
CA LEU A 16 -14.50 9.03 8.90
C LEU A 16 -15.34 7.77 9.18
N LYS A 17 -16.14 7.34 8.19
CA LYS A 17 -16.95 6.11 8.30
C LYS A 17 -16.07 4.90 8.58
N TYR A 18 -14.96 4.78 7.85
CA TYR A 18 -14.08 3.63 7.99
C TYR A 18 -13.22 3.68 9.25
N ILE A 19 -12.82 4.87 9.70
CA ILE A 19 -12.14 5.02 11.00
C ILE A 19 -13.03 4.55 12.15
N ASN A 20 -14.32 4.87 12.11
CA ASN A 20 -15.25 4.45 13.17
C ASN A 20 -15.51 2.94 13.19
N ILE A 21 -15.43 2.26 12.04
CA ILE A 21 -15.68 0.81 11.95
C ILE A 21 -14.41 0.00 12.26
N TYR A 22 -13.26 0.43 11.74
CA TYR A 22 -12.03 -0.37 11.72
C TYR A 22 -10.91 0.21 12.60
N GLY A 23 -11.12 1.37 13.22
CA GLY A 23 -10.11 2.08 13.97
C GLY A 23 -9.17 2.91 13.09
N PRO A 24 -7.99 3.29 13.59
CA PRO A 24 -7.07 4.17 12.87
C PRO A 24 -6.73 3.65 11.47
N ALA A 25 -6.70 4.53 10.47
CA ALA A 25 -6.37 4.15 9.08
C ALA A 25 -5.05 3.35 8.96
N TYR A 26 -4.09 3.61 9.84
CA TYR A 26 -2.83 2.87 9.87
C TYR A 26 -3.01 1.36 10.10
N THR A 27 -3.93 0.95 10.97
CA THR A 27 -4.07 -0.44 11.41
C THR A 27 -4.78 -1.35 10.41
N TRP A 28 -5.64 -0.79 9.55
CA TRP A 28 -6.42 -1.59 8.59
C TRP A 28 -6.10 -1.26 7.13
N TRP A 29 -5.67 -0.03 6.85
CA TRP A 29 -5.37 0.40 5.48
C TRP A 29 -3.87 0.28 5.20
N VAL A 30 -3.02 0.92 6.01
CA VAL A 30 -1.60 1.12 5.67
C VAL A 30 -0.75 -0.13 5.94
N ILE A 31 -0.93 -0.81 7.07
CA ILE A 31 -0.06 -1.91 7.51
C ILE A 31 0.04 -3.06 6.49
N SER A 32 -1.06 -3.35 5.79
CA SER A 32 -1.11 -4.42 4.78
C SER A 32 -0.25 -4.08 3.57
N TYR A 33 -0.29 -2.82 3.11
CA TYR A 33 0.54 -2.36 2.01
C TYR A 33 2.01 -2.27 2.40
N GLU A 34 2.33 -1.75 3.58
CA GLU A 34 3.73 -1.71 4.06
C GLU A 34 4.33 -3.11 4.16
N ARG A 35 3.56 -4.10 4.65
CA ARG A 35 3.97 -5.50 4.66
C ARG A 35 4.17 -6.06 3.25
N ALA A 36 3.24 -5.80 2.33
CA ALA A 36 3.35 -6.26 0.95
C ALA A 36 4.58 -5.65 0.24
N ILE A 37 4.84 -4.35 0.45
CA ILE A 37 6.01 -3.66 -0.08
C ILE A 37 7.29 -4.25 0.53
N SER A 38 7.32 -4.53 1.84
CA SER A 38 8.48 -5.17 2.47
C SER A 38 8.77 -6.57 1.92
N ILE A 39 7.72 -7.35 1.63
CA ILE A 39 7.86 -8.65 0.96
C ILE A 39 8.41 -8.46 -0.44
N LEU A 40 7.86 -7.51 -1.20
CA LEU A 40 8.30 -7.22 -2.57
C LEU A 40 9.75 -6.74 -2.61
N SER A 41 10.17 -5.85 -1.70
CA SER A 41 11.54 -5.33 -1.63
C SER A 41 12.57 -6.40 -1.24
N LYS A 42 12.14 -7.45 -0.54
CA LYS A 42 12.96 -8.61 -0.18
C LYS A 42 12.92 -9.70 -1.26
N THR A 43 11.95 -9.64 -2.17
CA THR A 43 11.84 -10.56 -3.29
C THR A 43 12.88 -10.15 -4.33
N ASN A 44 13.80 -11.05 -4.63
CA ASN A 44 14.84 -10.80 -5.62
C ASN A 44 14.19 -10.83 -7.02
N HIS A 45 13.98 -9.66 -7.60
CA HIS A 45 13.28 -9.49 -8.88
C HIS A 45 14.21 -9.76 -10.06
N ASN A 46 15.43 -9.21 -10.07
CA ASN A 46 16.22 -9.12 -11.30
C ASN A 46 17.63 -9.74 -11.21
N ARG A 47 17.74 -10.88 -10.52
CA ARG A 47 18.99 -11.67 -10.42
C ARG A 47 20.26 -10.94 -10.00
N HIS A 48 20.20 -9.71 -9.49
CA HIS A 48 21.37 -9.02 -8.91
C HIS A 48 21.98 -9.82 -7.73
N ARG A 49 21.22 -10.81 -7.20
CA ARG A 49 21.70 -11.97 -6.40
C ARG A 49 20.92 -13.30 -6.63
N GLY A 50 20.40 -13.58 -7.83
CA GLY A 50 19.74 -14.90 -8.12
C GLY A 50 18.22 -15.06 -7.88
N GLY A 51 17.37 -14.10 -8.21
CA GLY A 51 15.92 -14.16 -7.98
C GLY A 51 15.07 -14.92 -9.01
N LYS A 52 14.06 -15.67 -8.51
CA LYS A 52 12.92 -16.23 -9.26
C LYS A 52 11.67 -15.43 -8.84
N VAL A 53 10.73 -15.22 -9.75
CA VAL A 53 9.38 -14.62 -9.55
C VAL A 53 9.25 -13.15 -10.01
N GLU A 54 9.41 -12.93 -11.31
CA GLU A 54 8.79 -11.78 -12.02
C GLU A 54 7.44 -12.15 -12.67
N GLY A 55 6.98 -13.40 -12.51
CA GLY A 55 5.88 -13.97 -13.30
C GLY A 55 4.51 -14.02 -12.64
N THR A 56 4.30 -13.46 -11.44
CA THR A 56 3.04 -13.58 -10.68
C THR A 56 2.18 -12.31 -10.64
N PHE A 57 2.71 -11.14 -10.97
CA PHE A 57 1.90 -9.90 -11.05
C PHE A 57 1.49 -9.49 -12.47
N MET A 58 2.05 -10.12 -13.52
CA MET A 58 1.72 -9.86 -14.93
C MET A 58 0.82 -10.95 -15.56
N ARG A 59 0.20 -11.79 -14.74
CA ARG A 59 -0.81 -12.77 -15.19
C ARG A 59 -2.10 -12.54 -14.41
N ALA A 60 -2.80 -11.48 -14.80
CA ALA A 60 -4.25 -11.33 -14.70
C ALA A 60 -4.81 -11.38 -16.12
#